data_AF-A0A737Y6L1-F1
#
_entry.id   AF-A0A737Y6L1-F1
#
_cell.length_a   1.000
_cell.length_b   1.000
_cell.length_c   1.000
_cell.angle_alpha   90.00
_cell.angle_beta   90.00
_cell.angle_gamma   90.00
#
_symmetry.space_group_name_H-M   'P 1'
#
loop_
_entity.id
_entity.type
_entity.pdbx_description
1 polymer ?
#
loop_
_entity_poly.entity_id
_entity_poly.type
_entity_poly.pdbx_seq_one_letter_code
_entity_poly.pdbx_strand_id
1 'polypeptide(L)'
;SPGYRFGSTGLTYLMAEYFVRHPEKMQSHNGAFIKTMLQGMYDQEVSFPDLSLICQEIYTDCYLTTDAVALYTRQDDFGKMDGSGEPDWESKDAFNWVLLSSPEENSVMMVSDNSLSKMLEPDFYTHWRSFFLYRDGELQEASGYQLDHLFNDVFPVFSKAYQSFCSAHEFGRILDILLPEGEVKEQFRTAALSGASDVKMVDDNSQLKLGEIFEPYLDDWLLQEGHIQQITDCYELQEVSGSEKAETFFCLGAAFCRYSSSAVFGTEWESPQILRGYASGLLEEA
;
A
#
# COMPACT_ATOMS: atom_id res chain seq x y z
N SER A 1 -9.24 9.73 12.57
CA SER A 1 -7.80 9.42 12.59
C SER A 1 -7.59 8.00 12.10
N PRO A 2 -7.43 7.76 10.78
CA PRO A 2 -7.24 6.41 10.31
C PRO A 2 -5.74 6.13 10.29
N GLY A 3 -5.38 4.95 10.77
CA GLY A 3 -4.00 4.54 10.96
C GLY A 3 -3.97 3.73 12.23
N TYR A 4 -4.25 2.43 12.09
CA TYR A 4 -3.81 1.46 13.07
C TYR A 4 -2.32 1.72 13.29
N ARG A 5 -1.98 2.43 14.38
CA ARG A 5 -0.60 2.47 14.86
C ARG A 5 -0.20 1.02 15.00
N PHE A 6 0.83 0.65 14.24
CA PHE A 6 1.61 -0.55 14.46
C PHE A 6 1.86 -0.70 15.97
N GLY A 7 1.86 -1.94 16.46
CA GLY A 7 1.66 -2.28 17.87
C GLY A 7 2.38 -1.37 18.87
N SER A 8 1.76 -1.17 20.04
CA SER A 8 2.22 -0.28 21.11
C SER A 8 3.74 -0.25 21.21
N THR A 9 4.36 0.92 21.41
CA THR A 9 5.81 1.12 21.47
C THR A 9 6.56 0.05 22.29
N GLY A 10 5.92 -0.46 23.35
CA GLY A 10 6.43 -1.60 24.12
C GLY A 10 6.59 -2.90 23.32
N LEU A 11 5.68 -3.24 22.40
CA LEU A 11 5.81 -4.37 21.49
C LEU A 11 7.00 -4.19 20.54
N THR A 12 7.18 -3.00 19.96
CA THR A 12 8.31 -2.70 19.06
C THR A 12 9.64 -2.88 19.77
N TYR A 13 9.74 -2.36 21.00
CA TYR A 13 10.93 -2.56 21.85
C TYR A 13 11.18 -4.05 22.14
N LEU A 14 10.14 -4.81 22.52
CA LEU A 14 10.27 -6.25 22.78
C LEU A 14 10.71 -7.03 21.53
N MET A 15 10.26 -6.62 20.34
CA MET A 15 10.70 -7.21 19.08
C MET A 15 12.15 -6.85 18.77
N ALA A 16 12.58 -5.60 19.00
CA ALA A 16 13.97 -5.20 18.83
C ALA A 16 14.91 -6.02 19.75
N GLU A 17 14.56 -6.14 21.04
CA GLU A 17 15.23 -7.00 22.01
C GLU A 17 15.28 -8.47 21.58
N TYR A 18 14.19 -8.98 21.00
CA TYR A 18 14.14 -10.35 20.49
C TYR A 18 15.20 -10.58 19.41
N PHE A 19 15.34 -9.64 18.46
CA PHE A 19 16.35 -9.76 17.40
C PHE A 19 17.78 -9.65 17.93
N VAL A 20 18.03 -8.82 18.94
CA VAL A 20 19.35 -8.76 19.60
C VAL A 20 19.72 -10.10 20.26
N ARG A 21 18.75 -10.74 20.91
CA ARG A 21 18.95 -12.06 21.56
C ARG A 21 19.04 -13.21 20.56
N HIS A 22 18.53 -13.01 19.35
CA HIS A 22 18.45 -14.00 18.28
C HIS A 22 18.91 -13.40 16.94
N PRO A 23 20.21 -13.06 16.80
CA PRO A 23 20.72 -12.34 15.64
C PRO A 23 20.53 -13.10 14.32
N GLU A 24 20.46 -14.43 14.34
CA GLU A 24 20.14 -15.26 13.18
C GLU A 24 18.73 -14.99 12.60
N LYS A 25 17.84 -14.41 13.42
CA LYS A 25 16.49 -14.03 13.00
C LYS A 25 16.46 -12.74 12.20
N MET A 26 17.47 -11.87 12.31
CA MET A 26 17.56 -10.65 11.50
C MET A 26 17.65 -10.98 9.99
N GLN A 27 18.27 -12.10 9.64
CA GLN A 27 18.35 -12.59 8.26
C GLN A 27 17.18 -13.52 7.91
N SER A 28 16.91 -14.55 8.72
CA SER A 28 15.87 -15.54 8.39
C SER A 28 14.44 -15.01 8.45
N HIS A 29 14.20 -13.89 9.15
CA HIS A 29 12.91 -13.21 9.24
C HIS A 29 13.06 -11.73 8.85
N ASN A 30 13.84 -11.47 7.79
CA ASN A 30 14.30 -10.14 7.42
C ASN A 30 13.17 -9.10 7.27
N GLY A 31 12.08 -9.45 6.57
CA GLY A 31 10.96 -8.53 6.41
C GLY A 31 10.32 -8.09 7.73
N ALA A 32 10.27 -8.97 8.74
CA ALA A 32 9.78 -8.62 10.07
C ALA A 32 10.79 -7.74 10.83
N PHE A 33 12.08 -8.09 10.75
CA PHE A 33 13.17 -7.30 11.34
C PHE A 33 13.18 -5.86 10.82
N ILE A 34 13.16 -5.69 9.49
CA ILE A 34 13.20 -4.37 8.84
C ILE A 34 11.98 -3.54 9.22
N LYS A 35 10.77 -4.13 9.24
CA LYS A 35 9.55 -3.46 9.73
C LYS A 35 9.70 -2.99 11.18
N THR A 36 10.23 -3.83 12.06
CA THR A 36 10.45 -3.46 13.47
C THR A 36 11.44 -2.31 13.62
N MET A 37 12.56 -2.34 12.89
CA MET A 37 13.57 -1.27 12.94
C MET A 37 12.99 0.04 12.41
N LEU A 38 12.34 0.01 11.24
CA LEU A 38 11.70 1.20 10.65
C LEU A 38 10.66 1.81 11.60
N GLN A 39 9.80 0.96 12.18
CA GLN A 39 8.79 1.42 13.13
C GLN A 39 9.45 2.02 14.39
N GLY A 40 10.45 1.37 14.98
CA GLY A 40 11.10 1.84 16.19
C GLY A 40 11.87 3.15 16.01
N MET A 41 12.45 3.37 14.82
CA MET A 41 13.13 4.63 14.47
C MET A 41 12.19 5.84 14.40
N TYR A 42 10.94 5.64 14.00
CA TYR A 42 9.98 6.72 13.78
C TYR A 42 8.82 6.75 14.79
N ASP A 43 8.83 5.86 15.78
CA ASP A 43 7.91 5.92 16.90
C ASP A 43 8.21 7.15 17.77
N GLN A 44 7.23 8.03 17.92
CA GLN A 44 7.35 9.28 18.68
C GLN A 44 6.66 9.19 20.06
N GLU A 45 6.31 7.99 20.53
CA GLU A 45 5.72 7.86 21.87
C GLU A 45 6.71 8.27 22.98
N VAL A 46 6.28 9.27 23.76
CA VAL A 46 7.05 9.90 24.85
C VAL A 46 7.55 8.91 25.90
N SER A 47 6.91 7.73 26.02
CA SER A 47 7.25 6.73 27.03
C SER A 47 8.57 5.99 26.78
N PHE A 48 9.13 6.05 25.57
CA PHE A 48 10.41 5.40 25.23
C PHE A 48 11.27 6.29 24.31
N PRO A 49 11.81 7.41 24.82
CA PRO A 49 12.49 8.42 24.00
C PRO A 49 13.76 7.91 23.30
N ASP A 50 14.37 6.83 23.80
CA ASP A 50 15.62 6.27 23.26
C ASP A 50 15.40 5.13 22.25
N LEU A 51 14.14 4.74 21.98
CA LEU A 51 13.85 3.60 21.09
C LEU A 51 14.41 3.80 19.69
N SER A 52 14.36 5.03 19.17
CA SER A 52 14.88 5.34 17.84
C SER A 52 16.38 5.11 17.74
N LEU A 53 17.13 5.57 18.74
CA LEU A 53 18.58 5.36 18.82
C LEU A 53 18.91 3.88 18.96
N ILE A 54 18.19 3.15 19.82
CA ILE A 54 18.37 1.69 20.00
C ILE A 54 18.17 0.96 18.67
N CYS A 55 17.11 1.27 17.92
CA CYS A 55 16.88 0.64 16.61
C CYS A 55 17.95 1.01 15.58
N GLN A 56 18.45 2.25 15.60
CA GLN A 56 19.58 2.67 14.74
C GLN A 56 20.86 1.90 15.06
N GLU A 57 21.21 1.73 16.34
CA GLU A 57 22.37 0.97 16.78
C GLU A 57 22.24 -0.51 16.40
N ILE A 58 21.09 -1.13 16.64
CA ILE A 58 20.85 -2.53 16.25
C ILE A 58 21.01 -2.71 14.73
N TYR A 59 20.41 -1.84 13.94
CA TYR A 59 20.52 -1.94 12.49
C TYR A 59 21.95 -1.71 12.00
N THR A 60 22.62 -0.65 12.49
CA THR A 60 23.95 -0.23 12.03
C THR A 60 25.04 -1.19 12.50
N ASP A 61 25.06 -1.52 13.79
CA ASP A 61 26.19 -2.21 14.40
C ASP A 61 26.04 -3.73 14.34
N CYS A 62 24.81 -4.25 14.31
CA CYS A 62 24.56 -5.69 14.32
C CYS A 62 24.14 -6.26 12.96
N TYR A 63 23.31 -5.55 12.19
CA TYR A 63 22.77 -6.09 10.95
C TYR A 63 23.62 -5.75 9.72
N LEU A 64 23.97 -4.47 9.53
CA LEU A 64 24.77 -4.03 8.38
C LEU A 64 26.19 -4.62 8.37
N THR A 65 26.71 -5.01 9.53
CA THR A 65 28.04 -5.62 9.68
C THR A 65 28.08 -7.11 9.34
N THR A 66 26.93 -7.74 9.07
CA THR A 66 26.88 -9.16 8.70
C THR A 66 27.40 -9.40 7.29
N ASP A 67 28.05 -10.55 7.05
CA ASP A 67 28.62 -10.90 5.73
C ASP A 67 27.58 -10.84 4.59
N ALA A 68 26.32 -11.16 4.90
CA ALA A 68 25.21 -11.14 3.93
C ALA A 68 24.85 -9.72 3.46
N VAL A 69 25.16 -8.69 4.26
CA VAL A 69 24.71 -7.30 4.03
C VAL A 69 25.90 -6.37 3.72
N ALA A 70 27.06 -6.64 4.31
CA ALA A 70 28.23 -5.76 4.28
C ALA A 70 28.79 -5.46 2.87
N LEU A 71 28.47 -6.28 1.86
CA LEU A 71 28.82 -5.98 0.46
C LEU A 71 27.97 -4.83 -0.10
N TYR A 72 26.71 -4.75 0.30
CA TYR A 72 25.74 -3.79 -0.20
C TYR A 72 25.90 -2.41 0.44
N THR A 73 26.46 -2.34 1.66
CA THR A 73 26.80 -1.06 2.29
C THR A 73 27.97 -0.37 1.59
N ARG A 74 28.73 -1.06 0.74
CA ARG A 74 29.86 -0.50 -0.01
C ARG A 74 29.47 0.01 -1.40
N GLN A 75 28.20 -0.09 -1.78
CA GLN A 75 27.72 0.43 -3.05
C GLN A 75 27.71 1.96 -3.00
N ASP A 76 27.98 2.60 -4.14
CA ASP A 76 28.12 4.06 -4.22
C ASP A 76 26.84 4.80 -3.81
N ASP A 77 25.68 4.18 -4.01
CA ASP A 77 24.37 4.76 -3.70
C ASP A 77 23.92 4.51 -2.24
N PHE A 78 24.66 3.75 -1.43
CA PHE A 78 24.24 3.42 -0.05
C PHE A 78 24.44 4.60 0.92
N GLY A 79 23.41 4.84 1.74
CA GLY A 79 23.47 5.75 2.89
C GLY A 79 23.98 7.15 2.53
N LYS A 80 25.11 7.56 3.14
CA LYS A 80 25.74 8.88 2.94
C LYS A 80 26.35 9.10 1.56
N MET A 81 26.49 8.05 0.73
CA MET A 81 27.10 8.10 -0.60
C MET A 81 28.54 8.68 -0.61
N ASP A 82 29.28 8.52 0.50
CA ASP A 82 30.65 9.01 0.67
C ASP A 82 31.69 7.86 0.75
N GLY A 83 31.24 6.62 0.56
CA GLY A 83 32.06 5.40 0.65
C GLY A 83 32.35 4.93 2.08
N SER A 84 31.80 5.56 3.12
CA SER A 84 31.93 5.11 4.51
C SER A 84 31.21 3.79 4.80
N GLY A 85 30.16 3.51 4.01
CA GLY A 85 29.23 2.42 4.26
C GLY A 85 28.32 2.65 5.46
N GLU A 86 28.15 3.91 5.87
CA GLU A 86 27.23 4.32 6.92
C GLU A 86 25.89 4.82 6.35
N PRO A 87 24.76 4.50 7.01
CA PRO A 87 23.48 5.09 6.69
C PRO A 87 23.47 6.61 6.95
N ASP A 88 22.66 7.33 6.19
CA ASP A 88 22.34 8.74 6.41
C ASP A 88 20.96 8.87 7.06
N TRP A 89 20.93 8.86 8.39
CA TRP A 89 19.69 9.00 9.16
C TRP A 89 19.07 10.40 9.11
N GLU A 90 19.78 11.41 8.59
CA GLU A 90 19.24 12.77 8.45
C GLU A 90 18.39 12.90 7.19
N SER A 91 18.60 12.03 6.19
CA SER A 91 17.89 12.03 4.92
C SER A 91 16.94 10.85 4.78
N LYS A 92 15.64 11.13 4.62
CA LYS A 92 14.63 10.09 4.32
C LYS A 92 14.69 9.57 2.88
N ASP A 93 15.43 10.26 2.02
CA ASP A 93 15.63 9.88 0.62
C ASP A 93 16.94 9.10 0.41
N ALA A 94 17.81 9.04 1.42
CA ALA A 94 19.00 8.21 1.38
C ALA A 94 18.63 6.71 1.39
N PHE A 95 19.37 5.92 0.62
CA PHE A 95 19.17 4.48 0.53
C PHE A 95 19.81 3.76 1.72
N ASN A 96 19.14 3.84 2.87
CA ASN A 96 19.63 3.30 4.15
C ASN A 96 19.28 1.81 4.36
N TRP A 97 18.22 1.34 3.69
CA TRP A 97 17.62 0.04 3.99
C TRP A 97 18.06 -1.04 3.03
N VAL A 98 18.62 -2.13 3.56
CA VAL A 98 19.00 -3.33 2.81
C VAL A 98 18.13 -4.49 3.26
N LEU A 99 17.27 -4.99 2.38
CA LEU A 99 16.38 -6.12 2.61
C LEU A 99 16.94 -7.36 1.91
N LEU A 100 16.87 -8.49 2.60
CA LEU A 100 17.30 -9.80 2.08
C LEU A 100 16.08 -10.63 1.71
N SER A 101 16.15 -11.31 0.57
CA SER A 101 15.20 -12.38 0.20
C SER A 101 15.50 -13.67 0.98
N SER A 102 14.75 -14.73 0.67
CA SER A 102 15.13 -16.08 1.07
C SER A 102 16.52 -16.46 0.51
N PRO A 103 17.24 -17.39 1.16
CA PRO A 103 18.53 -17.88 0.65
C PRO A 103 18.44 -18.53 -0.73
N GLU A 104 17.30 -19.09 -1.10
CA GLU A 104 17.07 -19.72 -2.41
C GLU A 104 16.99 -18.70 -3.54
N GLU A 105 16.40 -17.53 -3.27
CA GLU A 105 16.26 -16.44 -4.25
C GLU A 105 17.52 -15.57 -4.37
N ASN A 106 18.39 -15.59 -3.36
CA ASN A 106 19.67 -14.86 -3.30
C ASN A 106 19.61 -13.43 -3.85
N SER A 107 18.56 -12.70 -3.48
CA SER A 107 18.24 -11.37 -3.97
C SER A 107 18.23 -10.36 -2.82
N VAL A 108 18.64 -9.13 -3.10
CA VAL A 108 18.76 -8.05 -2.12
C VAL A 108 18.16 -6.77 -2.67
N MET A 109 17.38 -6.08 -1.85
CA MET A 109 16.74 -4.81 -2.20
C MET A 109 17.32 -3.69 -1.36
N MET A 110 17.82 -2.63 -2.00
CA MET A 110 18.29 -1.42 -1.35
C MET A 110 17.32 -0.27 -1.61
N VAL A 111 16.78 0.33 -0.55
CA VAL A 111 15.62 1.23 -0.62
C VAL A 111 15.74 2.38 0.41
N SER A 112 15.14 3.53 0.09
CA SER A 112 15.11 4.68 1.00
C SER A 112 13.96 4.59 2.01
N ASP A 113 14.05 5.31 3.13
CA ASP A 113 12.99 5.38 4.15
C ASP A 113 11.63 5.78 3.56
N ASN A 114 11.62 6.82 2.71
CA ASN A 114 10.40 7.30 2.05
C ASN A 114 9.78 6.24 1.13
N SER A 115 10.62 5.55 0.34
CA SER A 115 10.15 4.51 -0.59
C SER A 115 9.67 3.28 0.17
N LEU A 116 10.43 2.84 1.18
CA LEU A 116 10.11 1.68 2.01
C LEU A 116 8.79 1.89 2.75
N SER A 117 8.62 3.04 3.40
CA SER A 117 7.38 3.37 4.12
C SER A 117 6.16 3.34 3.19
N LYS A 118 6.27 3.93 1.99
CA LYS A 118 5.20 3.90 0.98
C LYS A 118 4.95 2.51 0.42
N MET A 119 5.97 1.68 0.24
CA MET A 119 5.77 0.30 -0.22
C MET A 119 5.12 -0.59 0.85
N LEU A 120 5.32 -0.27 2.13
CA LEU A 120 4.66 -0.96 3.24
C LEU A 120 3.22 -0.49 3.47
N GLU A 121 2.98 0.81 3.27
CA GLU A 121 1.69 1.48 3.41
C GLU A 121 1.41 2.35 2.17
N PRO A 122 0.97 1.73 1.06
CA PRO A 122 0.84 2.44 -0.21
C PRO A 122 -0.34 3.39 -0.24
N ASP A 123 -0.13 4.49 -0.94
CA ASP A 123 -1.16 5.37 -1.47
C ASP A 123 -1.39 5.13 -2.98
N PHE A 124 -2.36 5.81 -3.57
CA PHE A 124 -2.66 5.69 -5.02
C PHE A 124 -1.52 6.15 -5.93
N TYR A 125 -0.53 6.87 -5.39
CA TYR A 125 0.57 7.48 -6.12
C TYR A 125 1.91 6.76 -5.87
N THR A 126 1.87 5.62 -5.19
CA THR A 126 3.07 4.93 -4.74
C THR A 126 3.86 4.36 -5.92
N HIS A 127 5.14 4.75 -5.98
CA HIS A 127 6.06 4.28 -7.03
C HIS A 127 6.78 2.99 -6.61
N TRP A 128 6.29 1.86 -7.11
CA TRP A 128 6.78 0.52 -6.78
C TRP A 128 8.12 0.11 -7.40
N ARG A 129 8.85 1.02 -8.05
CA ARG A 129 10.18 0.76 -8.63
C ARG A 129 11.26 1.69 -8.04
N SER A 130 10.99 2.28 -6.89
CA SER A 130 11.88 3.21 -6.19
C SER A 130 12.90 2.47 -5.30
N PHE A 131 13.70 1.58 -5.88
CA PHE A 131 14.74 0.81 -5.18
C PHE A 131 15.79 0.28 -6.16
N PHE A 132 16.94 -0.12 -5.63
CA PHE A 132 17.92 -0.94 -6.34
C PHE A 132 17.71 -2.42 -6.00
N LEU A 133 17.74 -3.28 -7.01
CA LEU A 133 17.63 -4.73 -6.84
C LEU A 133 18.95 -5.38 -7.23
N TYR A 134 19.45 -6.25 -6.39
CA TYR A 134 20.61 -7.08 -6.64
C TYR A 134 20.19 -8.55 -6.65
N ARG A 135 20.77 -9.34 -7.54
CA ARG A 135 20.62 -10.81 -7.56
C ARG A 135 21.98 -11.43 -7.79
N ASP A 136 22.34 -12.39 -6.95
CA ASP A 136 23.68 -12.99 -6.94
C ASP A 136 24.82 -11.95 -6.81
N GLY A 137 24.55 -10.84 -6.14
CA GLY A 137 25.49 -9.72 -5.96
C GLY A 137 25.59 -8.74 -7.14
N GLU A 138 24.85 -8.96 -8.23
CA GLU A 138 24.85 -8.09 -9.41
C GLU A 138 23.60 -7.20 -9.46
N LEU A 139 23.78 -5.92 -9.78
CA LEU A 139 22.69 -4.96 -9.94
C LEU A 139 21.80 -5.34 -11.13
N GLN A 140 20.48 -5.32 -10.90
CA GLN A 140 19.47 -5.67 -11.89
C GLN A 140 18.82 -4.42 -12.48
N GLU A 141 18.58 -4.43 -13.80
CA GLU A 141 17.79 -3.39 -14.45
C GLU A 141 16.29 -3.55 -14.14
N ALA A 142 15.57 -2.42 -14.07
CA ALA A 142 14.13 -2.42 -13.80
C ALA A 142 13.32 -3.24 -14.83
N SER A 143 13.78 -3.31 -16.09
CA SER A 143 13.15 -4.11 -17.15
C SER A 143 13.27 -5.62 -16.92
N GLY A 144 14.22 -6.07 -16.07
CA GLY A 144 14.58 -7.47 -15.88
C GLY A 144 13.67 -8.25 -14.93
N TYR A 145 12.69 -7.60 -14.29
CA TYR A 145 11.82 -8.28 -13.31
C TYR A 145 10.36 -7.77 -13.32
N GLN A 146 9.46 -8.71 -13.01
CA GLN A 146 8.03 -8.47 -12.82
C GLN A 146 7.73 -8.28 -11.32
N LEU A 147 7.00 -7.22 -11.00
CA LEU A 147 6.71 -6.83 -9.61
C LEU A 147 5.85 -7.86 -8.87
N ASP A 148 4.91 -8.51 -9.56
CA ASP A 148 4.10 -9.60 -8.97
C ASP A 148 4.97 -10.70 -8.40
N HIS A 149 5.88 -11.28 -9.21
CA HIS A 149 6.81 -12.30 -8.74
C HIS A 149 7.75 -11.74 -7.67
N LEU A 150 8.30 -10.55 -7.88
CA LEU A 150 9.24 -9.94 -6.95
C LEU A 150 8.63 -9.77 -5.55
N PHE A 151 7.38 -9.34 -5.43
CA PHE A 151 6.77 -9.06 -4.12
C PHE A 151 6.01 -10.23 -3.55
N ASN A 152 5.50 -11.16 -4.35
CA ASN A 152 4.81 -12.35 -3.84
C ASN A 152 5.79 -13.45 -3.43
N ASP A 153 6.87 -13.64 -4.21
CA ASP A 153 7.75 -14.80 -4.05
C ASP A 153 9.11 -14.42 -3.43
N VAL A 154 9.70 -13.30 -3.84
CA VAL A 154 11.06 -12.91 -3.43
C VAL A 154 11.08 -12.05 -2.15
N PHE A 155 10.21 -11.03 -2.10
CA PHE A 155 10.08 -10.09 -0.97
C PHE A 155 8.62 -10.06 -0.44
N PRO A 156 8.14 -11.15 0.18
CA PRO A 156 6.75 -11.30 0.64
C PRO A 156 6.33 -10.28 1.70
N VAL A 157 7.28 -9.53 2.27
CA VAL A 157 7.02 -8.40 3.17
C VAL A 157 6.11 -7.34 2.52
N PHE A 158 6.16 -7.21 1.19
CA PHE A 158 5.37 -6.28 0.39
C PHE A 158 4.12 -6.90 -0.25
N SER A 159 4.04 -8.23 -0.36
CA SER A 159 2.98 -8.95 -1.10
C SER A 159 1.58 -8.41 -0.81
N LYS A 160 1.18 -8.36 0.47
CA LYS A 160 -0.15 -7.90 0.87
C LYS A 160 -0.40 -6.44 0.45
N ALA A 161 0.55 -5.55 0.70
CA ALA A 161 0.44 -4.13 0.38
C ALA A 161 0.34 -3.92 -1.14
N TYR A 162 1.17 -4.63 -1.90
CA TYR A 162 1.18 -4.58 -3.35
C TYR A 162 -0.12 -5.12 -3.97
N GLN A 163 -0.60 -6.27 -3.51
CA GLN A 163 -1.87 -6.84 -3.97
C GLN A 163 -3.07 -5.92 -3.66
N SER A 164 -3.09 -5.33 -2.46
CA SER A 164 -4.09 -4.33 -2.10
C SER A 164 -4.03 -3.10 -3.01
N PHE A 165 -2.83 -2.60 -3.31
CA PHE A 165 -2.63 -1.50 -4.26
C PHE A 165 -3.13 -1.85 -5.66
N CYS A 166 -2.73 -3.00 -6.21
CA CYS A 166 -3.16 -3.45 -7.55
C CYS A 166 -4.69 -3.58 -7.62
N SER A 167 -5.31 -4.19 -6.60
CA SER A 167 -6.77 -4.33 -6.54
C SER A 167 -7.47 -2.97 -6.45
N ALA A 168 -6.94 -2.06 -5.63
CA ALA A 168 -7.48 -0.72 -5.49
C ALA A 168 -7.31 0.12 -6.77
N HIS A 169 -6.20 -0.06 -7.50
CA HIS A 169 -5.97 0.64 -8.76
C HIS A 169 -6.85 0.09 -9.89
N GLU A 170 -7.06 -1.23 -9.96
CA GLU A 170 -7.99 -1.83 -10.93
C GLU A 170 -9.42 -1.36 -10.67
N PHE A 171 -9.86 -1.36 -9.41
CA PHE A 171 -11.13 -0.73 -9.02
C PHE A 171 -11.11 0.78 -9.29
N GLY A 172 -9.99 1.46 -9.04
CA GLY A 172 -9.83 2.91 -9.17
C GLY A 172 -10.09 3.45 -10.58
N ARG A 173 -10.01 2.61 -11.62
CA ARG A 173 -10.37 2.98 -13.00
C ARG A 173 -11.80 3.51 -13.10
N ILE A 174 -12.76 2.92 -12.37
CA ILE A 174 -14.15 3.44 -12.36
C ILE A 174 -14.26 4.79 -11.64
N LEU A 175 -13.42 5.03 -10.63
CA LEU A 175 -13.39 6.30 -9.92
C LEU A 175 -12.89 7.43 -10.83
N ASP A 176 -12.04 7.12 -11.81
CA ASP A 176 -11.58 8.09 -12.80
C ASP A 176 -12.68 8.48 -13.81
N ILE A 177 -13.63 7.59 -14.08
CA ILE A 177 -14.82 7.89 -14.89
C ILE A 177 -15.79 8.76 -14.08
N LEU A 178 -16.05 8.35 -12.83
CA LEU A 178 -17.13 8.91 -12.02
C LEU A 178 -16.77 10.23 -11.36
N LEU A 179 -15.58 10.33 -10.80
CA LEU A 179 -15.23 11.38 -9.84
C LEU A 179 -14.29 12.41 -10.47
N PRO A 180 -14.65 13.71 -10.45
CA PRO A 180 -13.73 14.77 -10.83
C PRO A 180 -12.55 14.84 -9.86
N GLU A 181 -11.42 15.35 -10.33
CA GLU A 181 -10.24 15.59 -9.46
C GLU A 181 -10.61 16.51 -8.29
N GLY A 182 -10.22 16.11 -7.08
CA GLY A 182 -10.51 16.86 -5.86
C GLY A 182 -10.69 15.97 -4.63
N GLU A 183 -11.18 16.60 -3.56
CA GLU A 183 -11.27 15.98 -2.22
C GLU A 183 -12.10 14.69 -2.21
N VAL A 184 -13.26 14.67 -2.90
CA VAL A 184 -14.13 13.49 -2.92
C VAL A 184 -13.42 12.29 -3.58
N LYS A 185 -12.72 12.51 -4.69
CA LYS A 185 -11.97 11.45 -5.37
C LYS A 185 -10.87 10.87 -4.50
N GLU A 186 -10.12 11.73 -3.81
CA GLU A 186 -9.07 11.31 -2.88
C GLU A 186 -9.63 10.53 -1.67
N GLN A 187 -10.81 10.89 -1.18
CA GLN A 187 -11.49 10.13 -0.11
C GLN A 187 -11.89 8.72 -0.58
N PHE A 188 -12.44 8.58 -1.80
CA PHE A 188 -12.77 7.26 -2.37
C PHE A 188 -11.52 6.40 -2.60
N ARG A 189 -10.47 6.99 -3.18
CA ARG A 189 -9.18 6.35 -3.39
C ARG A 189 -8.57 5.87 -2.08
N THR A 190 -8.47 6.73 -1.07
CA THR A 190 -7.95 6.35 0.25
C THR A 190 -8.73 5.18 0.86
N ALA A 191 -10.05 5.21 0.77
CA ALA A 191 -10.91 4.15 1.29
C ALA A 191 -10.82 2.82 0.50
N ALA A 192 -10.49 2.84 -0.80
CA ALA A 192 -10.25 1.63 -1.58
C ALA A 192 -9.00 0.86 -1.09
N LEU A 193 -7.97 1.57 -0.64
CA LEU A 193 -6.74 0.97 -0.14
C LEU A 193 -6.89 0.38 1.27
N SER A 194 -7.59 1.09 2.16
CA SER A 194 -7.74 0.70 3.57
C SER A 194 -8.90 -0.27 3.83
N GLY A 195 -9.93 -0.27 2.96
CA GLY A 195 -11.18 -0.99 3.17
C GLY A 195 -12.08 -0.42 4.29
N ALA A 196 -11.72 0.75 4.85
CA ALA A 196 -12.44 1.46 5.91
C ALA A 196 -12.18 2.97 5.88
N SER A 197 -13.12 3.78 6.37
CA SER A 197 -12.96 5.24 6.40
C SER A 197 -13.57 5.86 7.66
N ASP A 198 -12.84 6.81 8.25
CA ASP A 198 -13.34 7.70 9.29
C ASP A 198 -14.16 8.86 8.73
N VAL A 199 -13.95 9.20 7.46
CA VAL A 199 -14.77 10.19 6.74
C VAL A 199 -16.12 9.57 6.47
N LYS A 200 -17.19 10.23 6.92
CA LYS A 200 -18.59 9.84 6.68
C LYS A 200 -19.26 10.86 5.78
N MET A 201 -20.05 10.39 4.83
CA MET A 201 -20.72 11.21 3.80
C MET A 201 -22.24 11.11 3.90
N VAL A 202 -22.77 11.19 5.12
CA VAL A 202 -24.21 11.04 5.41
C VAL A 202 -24.93 12.36 5.63
N ASP A 203 -24.20 13.44 5.91
CA ASP A 203 -24.76 14.77 6.10
C ASP A 203 -25.31 15.36 4.80
N ASP A 204 -26.23 16.31 4.91
CA ASP A 204 -26.95 16.90 3.77
C ASP A 204 -26.02 17.45 2.69
N ASN A 205 -24.91 18.09 3.08
CA ASN A 205 -23.97 18.68 2.10
C ASN A 205 -23.21 17.58 1.35
N SER A 206 -22.80 16.53 2.05
CA SER A 206 -22.14 15.39 1.42
C SER A 206 -23.10 14.64 0.48
N GLN A 207 -24.35 14.44 0.87
CA GLN A 207 -25.33 13.76 0.02
C GLN A 207 -25.70 14.59 -1.22
N LEU A 208 -25.80 15.92 -1.09
CA LEU A 208 -25.97 16.82 -2.25
C LEU A 208 -24.79 16.69 -3.23
N LYS A 209 -23.55 16.77 -2.73
CA LYS A 209 -22.35 16.61 -3.58
C LYS A 209 -22.30 15.26 -4.27
N LEU A 210 -22.63 14.18 -3.56
CA LEU A 210 -22.68 12.85 -4.16
C LEU A 210 -23.83 12.75 -5.18
N GLY A 211 -24.98 13.35 -4.92
CA GLY A 211 -26.08 13.44 -5.88
C GLY A 211 -25.65 14.07 -7.20
N GLU A 212 -25.03 15.26 -7.13
CA GLU A 212 -24.52 16.00 -8.31
C GLU A 212 -23.54 15.17 -9.16
N ILE A 213 -22.79 14.28 -8.53
CA ILE A 213 -21.81 13.40 -9.17
C ILE A 213 -22.47 12.18 -9.81
N PHE A 214 -23.35 11.49 -9.08
CA PHE A 214 -23.82 10.15 -9.46
C PHE A 214 -25.15 10.15 -10.20
N GLU A 215 -26.04 11.13 -9.97
CA GLU A 215 -27.33 11.24 -10.66
C GLU A 215 -27.20 11.25 -12.19
N PRO A 216 -26.20 11.91 -12.81
CA PRO A 216 -26.04 11.90 -14.27
C PRO A 216 -25.81 10.51 -14.88
N TYR A 217 -25.38 9.53 -14.09
CA TYR A 217 -25.10 8.17 -14.55
C TYR A 217 -26.28 7.21 -14.36
N LEU A 218 -27.36 7.69 -13.74
CA LEU A 218 -28.54 6.89 -13.39
C LEU A 218 -29.77 7.38 -14.17
N ASP A 219 -30.66 6.44 -14.50
CA ASP A 219 -32.04 6.69 -14.89
C ASP A 219 -32.93 5.99 -13.84
N ASP A 220 -33.53 6.79 -12.95
CA ASP A 220 -34.04 6.36 -11.65
C ASP A 220 -32.99 5.61 -10.79
N TRP A 221 -33.00 4.27 -10.84
CA TRP A 221 -32.08 3.39 -10.11
C TRP A 221 -31.30 2.45 -11.03
N LEU A 222 -31.46 2.60 -12.35
CA LEU A 222 -30.74 1.82 -13.37
C LEU A 222 -29.57 2.62 -13.93
N LEU A 223 -28.52 1.95 -14.38
CA LEU A 223 -27.42 2.62 -15.07
C LEU A 223 -27.89 3.09 -16.46
N GLN A 224 -27.46 4.29 -16.84
CA GLN A 224 -27.67 4.75 -18.21
C GLN A 224 -26.83 3.94 -19.21
N GLU A 225 -27.38 3.65 -20.39
CA GLU A 225 -26.68 2.90 -21.46
C GLU A 225 -25.31 3.49 -21.81
N GLY A 226 -25.22 4.83 -21.86
CA GLY A 226 -23.95 5.52 -22.12
C GLY A 226 -22.89 5.25 -21.05
N HIS A 227 -23.30 5.12 -19.79
CA HIS A 227 -22.39 4.81 -18.69
C HIS A 227 -22.01 3.33 -18.64
N ILE A 228 -22.93 2.42 -18.96
CA ILE A 228 -22.62 0.98 -19.13
C ILE A 228 -21.53 0.81 -20.19
N GLN A 229 -21.61 1.55 -21.31
CA GLN A 229 -20.58 1.52 -22.34
C GLN A 229 -19.25 2.08 -21.83
N GLN A 230 -19.25 3.19 -21.07
CA GLN A 230 -18.03 3.73 -20.46
C GLN A 230 -17.34 2.73 -19.54
N ILE A 231 -18.09 2.00 -18.70
CA ILE A 231 -17.54 0.96 -17.83
C ILE A 231 -17.00 -0.20 -18.67
N THR A 232 -17.76 -0.65 -19.67
CA THR A 232 -17.37 -1.74 -20.59
C THR A 232 -16.06 -1.38 -21.31
N ASP A 233 -15.92 -0.15 -21.79
CA ASP A 233 -14.71 0.34 -22.44
C ASP A 233 -13.56 0.48 -21.45
N CYS A 234 -13.85 0.99 -20.26
CA CYS A 234 -12.87 1.18 -19.21
C CYS A 234 -12.25 -0.14 -18.77
N TYR A 235 -13.01 -1.24 -18.69
CA TYR A 235 -12.52 -2.56 -18.28
C TYR A 235 -12.29 -3.53 -19.45
N GLU A 236 -12.32 -3.04 -20.69
CA GLU A 236 -12.05 -3.82 -21.91
C GLU A 236 -12.97 -5.06 -22.05
N LEU A 237 -14.26 -4.90 -21.71
CA LEU A 237 -15.25 -5.99 -21.62
C LEU A 237 -16.03 -6.23 -22.93
N GLN A 238 -15.61 -5.69 -24.07
CA GLN A 238 -16.38 -5.82 -25.31
C GLN A 238 -16.35 -7.22 -25.91
N GLU A 239 -15.20 -7.91 -25.78
CA GLU A 239 -14.94 -9.21 -26.38
C GLU A 239 -14.90 -10.36 -25.35
N VAL A 240 -15.17 -10.06 -24.08
CA VAL A 240 -15.22 -11.07 -23.00
C VAL A 240 -16.57 -11.79 -22.97
N SER A 241 -16.64 -12.92 -22.27
CA SER A 241 -17.89 -13.65 -22.13
C SER A 241 -18.93 -12.86 -21.33
N GLY A 242 -20.22 -13.12 -21.57
CA GLY A 242 -21.30 -12.52 -20.78
C GLY A 242 -21.17 -12.77 -19.27
N SER A 243 -20.57 -13.91 -18.89
CA SER A 243 -20.28 -14.25 -17.48
C SER A 243 -19.20 -13.35 -16.88
N GLU A 244 -18.10 -13.13 -17.60
CA GLU A 244 -17.00 -12.26 -17.12
C GLU A 244 -17.45 -10.79 -17.07
N LYS A 245 -18.30 -10.36 -18.00
CA LYS A 245 -18.93 -9.03 -17.94
C LYS A 245 -19.78 -8.93 -16.67
N ALA A 246 -20.68 -9.88 -16.44
CA ALA A 246 -21.54 -9.92 -15.25
C ALA A 246 -20.74 -9.93 -13.94
N GLU A 247 -19.70 -10.76 -13.85
CA GLU A 247 -18.80 -10.82 -12.68
C GLU A 247 -18.14 -9.47 -12.41
N THR A 248 -17.71 -8.75 -13.46
CA THR A 248 -17.13 -7.42 -13.32
C THR A 248 -18.13 -6.43 -12.73
N PHE A 249 -19.34 -6.35 -13.31
CA PHE A 249 -20.42 -5.48 -12.81
C PHE A 249 -20.82 -5.85 -11.37
N PHE A 250 -20.88 -7.14 -11.05
CA PHE A 250 -21.15 -7.64 -9.70
C PHE A 250 -20.08 -7.19 -8.70
N CYS A 251 -18.80 -7.33 -9.04
CA CYS A 251 -17.68 -6.90 -8.19
C CYS A 251 -17.70 -5.39 -7.95
N LEU A 252 -17.97 -4.59 -9.00
CA LEU A 252 -18.15 -3.15 -8.89
C LEU A 252 -19.34 -2.81 -7.96
N GLY A 253 -20.48 -3.45 -8.16
CA GLY A 253 -21.67 -3.27 -7.31
C GLY A 253 -21.38 -3.55 -5.84
N ALA A 254 -20.71 -4.67 -5.56
CA ALA A 254 -20.29 -5.04 -4.21
C ALA A 254 -19.32 -4.01 -3.59
N ALA A 255 -18.41 -3.43 -4.38
CA ALA A 255 -17.52 -2.37 -3.92
C ALA A 255 -18.28 -1.08 -3.56
N PHE A 256 -19.27 -0.67 -4.35
CA PHE A 256 -20.12 0.48 -4.02
C PHE A 256 -21.06 0.21 -2.83
N CYS A 257 -21.54 -1.03 -2.65
CA CYS A 257 -22.19 -1.44 -1.41
C CYS A 257 -21.26 -1.23 -0.21
N ARG A 258 -19.98 -1.60 -0.33
CA ARG A 258 -18.98 -1.40 0.73
C ARG A 258 -18.76 0.08 1.02
N TYR A 259 -18.66 0.95 0.01
CA TYR A 259 -18.58 2.39 0.21
C TYR A 259 -19.78 2.96 0.98
N SER A 260 -20.99 2.50 0.66
CA SER A 260 -22.21 2.95 1.35
C SER A 260 -22.36 2.43 2.79
N SER A 261 -21.53 1.44 3.20
CA SER A 261 -21.64 0.78 4.50
C SER A 261 -21.07 1.61 5.66
N SER A 262 -21.43 1.23 6.89
CA SER A 262 -20.95 1.84 8.14
C SER A 262 -19.42 1.84 8.28
N ALA A 263 -18.74 0.89 7.64
CA ALA A 263 -17.29 0.80 7.69
C ALA A 263 -16.57 1.86 6.86
N VAL A 264 -17.24 2.45 5.86
CA VAL A 264 -16.63 3.40 4.92
C VAL A 264 -17.31 4.77 5.02
N PHE A 265 -18.25 5.12 4.14
CA PHE A 265 -18.87 6.44 4.13
C PHE A 265 -20.21 6.53 4.87
N GLY A 266 -20.80 5.38 5.23
CA GLY A 266 -21.99 5.33 6.09
C GLY A 266 -21.65 5.31 7.58
N THR A 267 -22.70 5.40 8.39
CA THR A 267 -22.69 5.12 9.84
C THR A 267 -23.49 3.85 10.11
N GLU A 268 -23.63 3.46 11.38
CA GLU A 268 -24.48 2.31 11.77
C GLU A 268 -25.96 2.53 11.43
N TRP A 269 -26.41 3.78 11.29
CA TRP A 269 -27.82 4.14 11.15
C TRP A 269 -28.16 4.78 9.81
N GLU A 270 -27.16 5.33 9.12
CA GLU A 270 -27.34 6.09 7.89
C GLU A 270 -26.34 5.64 6.83
N SER A 271 -26.77 5.65 5.58
CA SER A 271 -25.93 5.27 4.43
C SER A 271 -26.17 6.24 3.27
N PRO A 272 -25.12 6.66 2.54
CA PRO A 272 -25.26 7.54 1.39
C PRO A 272 -26.22 6.91 0.36
N GLN A 273 -27.38 7.54 0.15
CA GLN A 273 -28.46 6.90 -0.61
C GLN A 273 -28.07 6.71 -2.08
N ILE A 274 -27.44 7.71 -2.68
CA ILE A 274 -27.05 7.67 -4.08
C ILE A 274 -26.00 6.58 -4.38
N LEU A 275 -25.10 6.28 -3.43
CA LEU A 275 -24.15 5.18 -3.56
C LEU A 275 -24.83 3.81 -3.49
N ARG A 276 -25.88 3.67 -2.68
CA ARG A 276 -26.72 2.45 -2.69
C ARG A 276 -27.47 2.30 -4.00
N GLY A 277 -27.98 3.41 -4.55
CA GLY A 277 -28.63 3.44 -5.85
C GLY A 277 -27.71 3.00 -6.97
N TYR A 278 -26.51 3.59 -7.02
CA TYR A 278 -25.49 3.22 -8.01
C TYR A 278 -25.03 1.77 -7.87
N ALA A 279 -24.84 1.28 -6.64
CA ALA A 279 -24.56 -0.13 -6.40
C ALA A 279 -25.69 -1.05 -6.92
N SER A 280 -26.95 -0.66 -6.71
CA SER A 280 -28.10 -1.40 -7.23
C SER A 280 -28.10 -1.43 -8.77
N GLY A 281 -27.85 -0.29 -9.43
CA GLY A 281 -27.77 -0.24 -10.88
C GLY A 281 -26.69 -1.15 -11.46
N LEU A 282 -25.52 -1.20 -10.82
CA LEU A 282 -24.44 -2.13 -11.19
C LEU A 282 -24.85 -3.60 -11.02
N LEU A 283 -25.58 -3.93 -9.94
CA LEU A 283 -26.02 -5.29 -9.66
C LEU A 283 -27.19 -5.75 -10.56
N GLU A 284 -27.99 -4.83 -11.09
CA GLU A 284 -29.05 -5.14 -12.07
C GLU A 284 -28.48 -5.39 -13.48
N GLU A 285 -27.34 -4.78 -13.82
CA GLU A 285 -26.63 -5.02 -15.09
C GLU A 285 -25.81 -6.33 -15.09
N ALA A 286 -25.51 -6.87 -13.90
CA ALA A 286 -24.78 -8.13 -13.72
C ALA A 286 -25.66 -9.36 -13.97
#